data_AF-A0A1S2VFP8-F1
#
_entry.id   AF-A0A1S2VFP8-F1
#
_cell.length_a   1.000
_cell.length_b   1.000
_cell.length_c   1.000
_cell.angle_alpha   90.00
_cell.angle_beta   90.00
_cell.angle_gamma   90.00
#
_symmetry.space_group_name_H-M   'P 1'
#
loop_
_entity.id
_entity.type
_entity.pdbx_description
1 polymer ?
#
loop_
_entity_poly.entity_id
_entity_poly.type
_entity_poly.pdbx_seq_one_letter_code
_entity_poly.pdbx_strand_id
1 'polypeptide(L)'
;MIDENNTNLQVSEQEIQFIDSLLQRHIDTHNRKSDKVFFIDLSTYKRQYFPTLNARKEKEVEVNCFCSAPDNDDWKTRRIMGKDGGNCYFTVTVNIKTGQISRFHINGLA
;
A
#
# COMPACT_ATOMS: atom_id res chain seq x y z
N MET A 1 13.86 -2.81 -27.86
CA MET A 1 13.47 -1.40 -27.61
C MET A 1 12.82 -1.38 -26.25
N ILE A 2 13.46 -0.74 -25.27
CA ILE A 2 12.82 -0.48 -23.97
C ILE A 2 12.01 0.78 -24.20
N ASP A 3 10.69 0.70 -24.06
CA ASP A 3 9.84 1.88 -24.17
C ASP A 3 10.23 2.88 -23.08
N GLU A 4 10.77 4.04 -23.48
CA GLU A 4 11.16 5.13 -22.59
C GLU A 4 9.99 5.73 -21.78
N ASN A 5 8.76 5.28 -22.07
CA ASN A 5 7.56 5.60 -21.29
C ASN A 5 7.43 4.80 -19.98
N ASN A 6 8.25 3.75 -19.75
CA ASN A 6 8.10 2.88 -18.57
C ASN A 6 9.02 3.24 -17.39
N THR A 7 10.04 4.08 -17.61
CA THR A 7 10.95 4.54 -16.55
C THR A 7 10.27 5.50 -15.56
N ASN A 8 9.24 6.23 -16.02
CA ASN A 8 8.51 7.23 -15.24
C ASN A 8 7.43 6.63 -14.32
N LEU A 9 7.15 5.33 -14.45
CA LEU A 9 6.19 4.64 -13.60
C LEU A 9 6.84 4.04 -12.34
N GLN A 10 8.17 3.95 -12.25
CA GLN A 10 8.87 3.48 -11.05
C GLN A 10 8.54 4.37 -9.84
N VAL A 11 8.40 3.80 -8.64
CA VAL A 11 8.21 4.58 -7.40
C VAL A 11 9.57 4.97 -6.84
N SER A 12 9.82 6.26 -6.65
CA SER A 12 11.07 6.75 -6.08
C SER A 12 11.09 6.64 -4.56
N GLU A 13 12.28 6.70 -3.97
CA GLU A 13 12.45 6.73 -2.51
C GLU A 13 11.70 7.90 -1.86
N GLN A 14 11.68 9.07 -2.51
CA GLN A 14 10.94 10.23 -2.00
C GLN A 14 9.42 10.00 -2.04
N GLU A 15 8.92 9.32 -3.07
CA GLU A 15 7.51 8.95 -3.15
C GLU A 15 7.16 7.89 -2.10
N ILE A 16 8.05 6.93 -1.83
CA ILE A 16 7.89 5.96 -0.73
C ILE A 16 7.79 6.69 0.61
N GLN A 17 8.71 7.60 0.92
CA GLN A 17 8.68 8.38 2.15
C GLN A 17 7.42 9.25 2.27
N PHE A 18 6.97 9.82 1.16
CA PHE A 18 5.73 10.59 1.11
C PHE A 18 4.51 9.70 1.39
N ILE A 19 4.41 8.55 0.71
CA ILE A 19 3.37 7.54 0.94
C ILE A 19 3.37 7.12 2.42
N ASP A 20 4.53 6.80 2.99
CA ASP A 20 4.67 6.36 4.37
C ASP A 20 4.12 7.39 5.36
N SER A 21 4.40 8.68 5.15
CA SER A 21 3.86 9.76 5.98
C SER A 21 2.32 9.85 5.93
N LEU A 22 1.74 9.60 4.75
CA LEU A 22 0.29 9.60 4.54
C LEU A 22 -0.34 8.36 5.18
N LEU A 23 0.28 7.19 5.00
CA LEU A 23 -0.16 5.94 5.60
C LEU A 23 -0.15 6.02 7.12
N GLN A 24 0.94 6.52 7.73
CA GLN A 24 1.01 6.66 9.18
C GLN A 24 -0.15 7.51 9.71
N ARG A 25 -0.38 8.69 9.11
CA ARG A 25 -1.49 9.57 9.52
C ARG A 25 -2.87 8.93 9.35
N HIS A 26 -3.06 8.19 8.25
CA HIS A 26 -4.32 7.51 7.98
C HIS A 26 -4.57 6.38 8.98
N ILE A 27 -3.55 5.56 9.24
CA ILE A 27 -3.61 4.45 10.20
C ILE A 27 -3.78 4.96 11.63
N ASP A 28 -3.13 6.06 12.03
CA ASP A 28 -3.35 6.67 13.35
C ASP A 28 -4.82 7.10 13.52
N THR A 29 -5.44 7.63 12.46
CA THR A 29 -6.85 8.04 12.46
C THR A 29 -7.78 6.83 12.52
N HIS A 30 -7.48 5.77 11.77
CA HIS A 30 -8.18 4.48 11.82
C HIS A 30 -8.11 3.89 13.24
N ASN A 31 -6.90 3.72 13.77
CA ASN A 31 -6.65 3.09 15.07
C ASN A 31 -7.35 3.77 16.25
N ARG A 32 -7.59 5.09 16.20
CA ARG A 32 -8.37 5.81 17.23
C ARG A 32 -9.82 5.33 17.35
N LYS A 33 -10.35 4.68 16.32
CA LYS A 33 -11.74 4.20 16.24
C LYS A 33 -11.83 2.68 16.13
N SER A 34 -10.69 1.99 16.10
CA SER A 34 -10.63 0.55 15.84
C SER A 34 -10.53 -0.24 17.13
N ASP A 35 -11.27 -1.35 17.19
CA ASP A 35 -11.06 -2.37 18.21
C ASP A 35 -9.73 -3.12 17.96
N LYS A 36 -9.27 -3.86 18.97
CA LYS A 36 -7.99 -4.59 18.94
C LYS A 36 -7.81 -5.48 17.71
N VAL A 37 -8.89 -6.05 17.18
CA VAL A 37 -8.89 -6.95 16.00
C VAL A 37 -8.50 -6.22 14.71
N PHE A 38 -8.80 -4.93 14.62
CA PHE A 38 -8.54 -4.08 13.46
C PHE A 38 -7.47 -3.02 13.71
N PHE A 39 -6.82 -3.04 14.88
CA PHE A 39 -5.71 -2.16 15.20
C PHE A 39 -4.49 -2.50 14.35
N ILE A 40 -3.94 -1.53 13.63
CA ILE A 40 -2.81 -1.74 12.71
C ILE A 40 -1.55 -1.13 13.30
N ASP A 41 -0.56 -1.96 13.65
CA ASP A 41 0.81 -1.51 13.90
C ASP A 41 1.60 -1.53 12.60
N LEU A 42 1.57 -0.40 11.89
CA LEU A 42 2.16 -0.25 10.56
C LEU A 42 3.68 -0.53 10.51
N SER A 43 4.39 -0.46 11.63
CA SER A 43 5.84 -0.71 11.70
C SER A 43 6.21 -2.17 11.41
N THR A 44 5.25 -3.08 11.57
CA THR A 44 5.44 -4.52 11.36
C THR A 44 5.12 -4.98 9.93
N TYR A 45 4.65 -4.08 9.07
CA TYR A 45 4.11 -4.44 7.75
C TYR A 45 5.19 -4.39 6.69
N LYS A 46 5.19 -5.42 5.85
CA LYS A 46 5.81 -5.38 4.52
C LYS A 46 4.87 -4.67 3.54
N ARG A 47 5.44 -4.09 2.49
CA ARG A 47 4.70 -3.32 1.48
C ARG A 47 5.12 -3.68 0.07
N GLN A 48 4.16 -3.74 -0.84
CA GLN A 48 4.39 -3.77 -2.29
C GLN A 48 3.75 -2.52 -2.90
N TYR A 49 4.43 -1.90 -3.86
CA TYR A 49 4.00 -0.68 -4.52
C TYR A 49 3.68 -0.96 -5.99
N PHE A 50 2.44 -0.69 -6.39
CA PHE A 50 1.95 -0.89 -7.75
C PHE A 50 1.55 0.46 -8.34
N PRO A 51 2.48 1.16 -9.01
CA PRO A 51 2.21 2.45 -9.64
C PRO A 51 1.37 2.28 -10.90
N THR A 52 0.44 3.19 -11.12
CA THR A 52 -0.45 3.29 -12.28
C THR A 52 -0.73 4.76 -12.59
N LEU A 53 -1.30 5.02 -13.77
CA LEU A 53 -1.82 6.34 -14.11
C LEU A 53 -3.35 6.30 -14.09
N ASN A 54 -3.96 7.25 -13.41
CA ASN A 54 -5.41 7.42 -13.49
C ASN A 54 -5.83 8.05 -14.83
N ALA A 55 -7.15 8.22 -15.02
CA ALA A 55 -7.71 8.80 -16.26
C ALA A 55 -7.18 10.23 -16.57
N ARG A 56 -6.69 10.96 -15.56
CA ARG A 56 -6.10 12.29 -15.69
C ARG A 56 -4.57 12.27 -15.88
N LYS A 57 -3.97 11.10 -16.11
CA LYS A 57 -2.52 10.90 -16.21
C LYS A 57 -1.76 11.30 -14.92
N GLU A 58 -2.44 11.27 -13.78
CA GLU A 58 -1.78 11.44 -12.48
C GLU A 58 -1.35 10.07 -11.96
N LYS A 59 -0.17 10.03 -11.34
CA LYS A 59 0.36 8.82 -10.74
C LYS A 59 -0.43 8.46 -9.47
N GLU A 60 -1.01 7.27 -9.50
CA GLU A 60 -1.59 6.60 -8.34
C GLU A 60 -0.70 5.40 -7.99
N VAL A 61 -0.42 5.20 -6.71
CA VAL A 61 0.29 4.02 -6.22
C VAL A 61 -0.66 3.24 -5.34
N GLU A 62 -1.00 2.04 -5.79
CA GLU A 62 -1.64 1.07 -4.92
C GLU A 62 -0.58 0.42 -4.04
N VAL A 63 -0.77 0.50 -2.73
CA VAL A 63 0.11 -0.09 -1.72
C VAL A 63 -0.61 -1.30 -1.15
N ASN A 64 0.03 -2.46 -1.29
CA ASN A 64 -0.41 -3.69 -0.65
C ASN A 64 0.41 -3.91 0.62
N CYS A 65 -0.24 -3.86 1.77
CA CYS A 65 0.37 -3.94 3.10
C CYS A 65 0.03 -5.27 3.75
N PHE A 66 1.03 -5.97 4.28
CA PHE A 66 0.82 -7.28 4.93
C PHE A 66 1.83 -7.57 6.06
N CYS A 67 1.39 -8.26 7.10
CA CYS A 67 2.23 -8.64 8.25
C CYS A 67 3.31 -9.67 7.93
N SER A 68 3.03 -10.61 7.02
CA SER A 68 3.93 -11.72 6.75
C SER A 68 3.93 -12.13 5.28
N ALA A 69 5.04 -12.71 4.86
CA ALA A 69 5.24 -13.29 3.55
C ALA A 69 6.01 -14.60 3.71
N PRO A 70 5.98 -15.51 2.71
CA PRO A 70 6.86 -16.68 2.70
C PRO A 70 8.31 -16.28 2.95
N ASP A 71 9.07 -17.18 3.58
CA ASP A 71 10.49 -16.99 3.89
C ASP A 71 11.37 -17.18 2.65
N ASN A 72 11.10 -16.36 1.64
CA ASN A 72 11.83 -16.22 0.40
C ASN A 72 11.62 -14.81 -0.15
N ASP A 73 12.34 -14.45 -1.21
CA ASP A 73 12.22 -13.11 -1.81
C ASP A 73 11.10 -12.98 -2.85
N ASP A 74 10.29 -14.02 -3.03
CA ASP A 74 9.24 -14.03 -4.05
C ASP A 74 8.15 -13.01 -3.77
N TRP A 75 7.95 -12.61 -2.51
CA TRP A 75 7.00 -11.56 -2.16
C TRP A 75 7.38 -10.19 -2.76
N LYS A 76 8.63 -9.99 -3.18
CA LYS A 76 9.05 -8.76 -3.85
C LYS A 76 8.57 -8.71 -5.31
N THR A 77 8.33 -9.86 -5.92
CA THR A 77 8.01 -9.99 -7.36
C THR A 77 6.60 -10.49 -7.63
N ARG A 78 6.01 -11.26 -6.71
CA ARG A 78 4.65 -11.80 -6.81
C ARG A 78 3.72 -11.09 -5.84
N ARG A 79 2.60 -10.57 -6.35
CA ARG A 79 1.58 -9.90 -5.55
C ARG A 79 1.08 -10.84 -4.44
N ILE A 80 1.18 -10.40 -3.20
CA ILE A 80 0.65 -11.14 -2.05
C ILE A 80 -0.87 -10.95 -2.02
N MET A 81 -1.61 -12.06 -2.06
CA MET A 81 -3.05 -12.07 -1.87
C MET A 81 -3.34 -12.45 -0.42
N GLY A 82 -3.91 -11.54 0.37
CA GLY A 82 -4.44 -11.87 1.69
C GLY A 82 -5.75 -12.62 1.53
N LYS A 83 -5.83 -13.86 2.05
CA LYS A 83 -7.07 -14.65 1.97
C LYS A 83 -8.05 -14.29 3.07
N ASP A 84 -7.57 -14.11 4.29
CA ASP A 84 -8.31 -13.70 5.49
C ASP A 84 -7.28 -13.19 6.50
N GLY A 85 -7.59 -12.14 7.25
CA GLY A 85 -6.48 -11.47 7.94
C GLY A 85 -6.76 -10.46 9.03
N GLY A 86 -8.01 -10.04 9.25
CA GLY A 86 -8.26 -8.95 10.20
C GLY A 86 -7.37 -7.75 9.88
N ASN A 87 -6.65 -7.21 10.87
CA ASN A 87 -5.70 -6.11 10.65
C ASN A 87 -4.56 -6.43 9.66
N CYS A 88 -4.14 -7.69 9.50
CA CYS A 88 -2.85 -8.05 8.90
C CYS A 88 -2.72 -7.94 7.39
N TYR A 89 -3.79 -7.57 6.68
CA TYR A 89 -3.77 -7.35 5.23
C TYR A 89 -4.68 -6.19 4.89
N PHE A 90 -4.13 -5.19 4.21
CA PHE A 90 -4.93 -4.12 3.64
C PHE A 90 -4.32 -3.56 2.36
N THR A 91 -5.16 -3.00 1.51
CA THR A 91 -4.76 -2.24 0.34
C THR A 91 -5.20 -0.79 0.47
N VAL A 92 -4.47 0.10 -0.20
CA VAL A 92 -4.77 1.53 -0.23
C VAL A 92 -4.18 2.15 -1.49
N THR A 93 -4.87 3.10 -2.11
CA THR A 93 -4.36 3.85 -3.25
C THR A 93 -4.03 5.28 -2.85
N VAL A 94 -2.81 5.71 -3.15
CA VAL A 94 -2.32 7.08 -2.92
C VAL A 94 -2.12 7.79 -4.26
N ASN A 95 -2.74 8.94 -4.45
CA ASN A 95 -2.38 9.84 -5.55
C ASN A 95 -1.16 10.68 -5.16
N ILE A 96 -0.05 10.54 -5.89
CA ILE A 96 1.23 11.16 -5.53
C ILE A 96 1.18 12.69 -5.65
N LYS A 97 0.45 13.21 -6.63
CA LYS A 97 0.36 14.65 -6.87
C LYS A 97 -0.50 15.35 -5.82
N THR A 98 -1.61 14.74 -5.42
CA THR A 98 -2.60 15.37 -4.53
C THR A 98 -2.48 14.95 -3.07
N GLY A 99 -1.75 13.86 -2.79
CA GLY A 99 -1.69 13.24 -1.46
C GLY A 99 -3.01 12.58 -1.03
N GLN A 100 -3.95 12.39 -1.95
CA GLN A 100 -5.24 11.79 -1.65
C GLN A 100 -5.10 10.29 -1.40
N ILE A 101 -5.61 9.83 -0.26
CA ILE A 101 -5.84 8.41 0.03
C ILE A 101 -7.23 8.01 -0.45
N SER A 102 -7.32 6.87 -1.13
CA SER A 102 -8.57 6.24 -1.57
C SER A 102 -8.46 4.72 -1.53
N ARG A 103 -9.59 4.03 -1.72
CA ARG A 103 -9.65 2.56 -1.79
C ARG A 103 -8.96 1.86 -0.61
N PHE A 104 -9.02 2.44 0.59
CA PHE A 104 -8.55 1.78 1.81
C PHE A 104 -9.47 0.60 2.11
N HIS A 105 -8.93 -0.61 2.02
CA HIS A 105 -9.66 -1.84 2.24
C HIS A 105 -8.85 -2.76 3.13
N ILE A 106 -9.36 -3.04 4.33
CA ILE A 106 -8.82 -4.07 5.21
C ILE A 106 -9.51 -5.38 4.84
N ASN A 107 -8.73 -6.42 4.55
CA ASN A 107 -9.30 -7.73 4.26
C ASN A 107 -9.97 -8.25 5.53
N GLY A 108 -11.23 -8.68 5.39
CA GLY A 108 -12.03 -9.16 6.51
C GLY A 108 -11.49 -10.42 7.18
N LEU A 109 -12.18 -10.82 8.24
CA LEU A 109 -12.15 -12.19 8.75
C LEU A 109 -13.18 -12.98 7.92
N ALA A 110 -12.81 -14.10 7.29
CA ALA A 110 -13.78 -15.11 6.86
C ALA A 110 -14.47 -15.77 8.06
#